data_AF-A0A534W877-F1
#
_entry.id   AF-A0A534W877-F1
#
_cell.length_a   1.000
_cell.length_b   1.000
_cell.length_c   1.000
_cell.angle_alpha   90.00
_cell.angle_beta   90.00
_cell.angle_gamma   90.00
#
_symmetry.space_group_name_H-M   'P 1'
#
loop_
_entity.id
_entity.type
_entity.pdbx_description
1 polymer ?
#
loop_
_entity_poly.entity_id
_entity_poly.type
_entity_poly.pdbx_seq_one_letter_code
_entity_poly.pdbx_strand_id
1 'polypeptide(L)'
;MDMMNLRAAAEQVDREIAALPLPSSVLRGAWSQLVCELALGPARPTRKCPHCGKVGMRDATLCGYCWKKLVPADDASELAGQR
;
A
#
# COMPACT_ATOMS: atom_id res chain seq x y z
N MET A 1 3.94 -4.98 17.41
CA MET A 1 4.46 -3.69 16.94
C MET A 1 3.60 -3.29 15.76
N ASP A 2 2.62 -2.41 15.96
CA ASP A 2 1.93 -1.76 14.85
C ASP A 2 2.98 -1.08 13.98
N MET A 3 3.24 -1.63 12.80
CA MET A 3 4.06 -0.96 11.79
C MET A 3 3.29 0.29 11.40
N MET A 4 3.74 1.41 11.96
CA MET A 4 3.33 2.77 11.64
C MET A 4 3.27 2.90 10.11
N ASN A 5 2.06 2.80 9.55
CA ASN A 5 1.85 2.91 8.11
C ASN A 5 2.02 4.39 7.77
N LEU A 6 3.23 4.75 7.34
CA LEU A 6 3.61 6.12 7.05
C LEU A 6 2.63 6.81 6.09
N ARG A 7 2.03 6.06 5.15
CA ARG A 7 0.97 6.61 4.28
C ARG A 7 -0.29 6.94 5.06
N ALA A 8 -0.78 6.01 5.88
CA ALA A 8 -1.98 6.28 6.67
C ALA A 8 -1.79 7.46 7.64
N ALA A 9 -0.58 7.61 8.20
CA ALA A 9 -0.21 8.76 9.00
C ALA A 9 -0.21 10.07 8.18
N ALA A 10 0.38 10.07 6.98
CA ALA A 10 0.36 11.24 6.10
C ALA A 10 -1.08 11.62 5.67
N GLU A 11 -1.92 10.64 5.32
CA GLU A 11 -3.33 10.87 4.99
C GLU A 11 -4.12 11.45 6.17
N GLN A 12 -3.79 11.05 7.40
CA GLN A 12 -4.42 11.61 8.60
C GLN A 12 -4.05 13.08 8.80
N VAL A 13 -2.77 13.42 8.68
CA VAL A 13 -2.29 14.82 8.80
C VAL A 13 -2.89 15.69 7.70
N ASP A 14 -3.00 15.18 6.48
CA ASP A 14 -3.63 15.92 5.37
C ASP A 14 -5.09 16.30 5.68
N ARG A 15 -5.87 15.35 6.24
CA ARG A 15 -7.25 15.62 6.70
C ARG A 15 -7.30 16.68 7.80
N GLU A 16 -6.38 16.61 8.75
CA GLU A 16 -6.32 17.58 9.85
C GLU A 16 -5.98 18.98 9.35
N ILE A 17 -4.99 19.11 8.46
CA ILE A 17 -4.63 20.39 7.82
C ILE A 17 -5.81 20.96 7.02
N ALA A 18 -6.57 20.11 6.34
CA ALA A 18 -7.75 20.51 5.58
C ALA A 18 -8.90 21.02 6.49
N ALA A 19 -9.00 20.51 7.71
CA ALA A 19 -10.03 20.87 8.69
C ALA A 19 -9.71 22.15 9.50
N LEU A 20 -8.50 22.70 9.40
CA LEU A 20 -8.13 23.90 10.14
C LEU A 20 -8.96 25.12 9.69
N PRO A 21 -9.57 25.88 10.63
CA PRO A 21 -10.44 27.02 10.31
C PRO A 21 -9.68 28.30 9.93
N LEU A 22 -8.46 28.18 9.38
CA LEU A 22 -7.57 29.30 9.07
C LEU A 22 -7.02 29.16 7.64
N PRO A 23 -6.68 30.28 6.97
CA PRO A 23 -5.97 30.23 5.69
C PRO A 23 -4.58 29.62 5.89
N SER A 24 -4.46 28.33 5.58
CA SER A 24 -3.27 27.51 5.80
C SER A 24 -2.50 27.23 4.50
N SER A 25 -2.51 28.16 3.53
CA SER A 25 -1.91 27.95 2.20
C SER A 25 -0.41 27.65 2.26
N VAL A 26 0.35 28.36 3.12
CA VAL A 26 1.78 28.12 3.33
C VAL A 26 2.03 26.72 3.93
N LEU A 27 1.25 26.35 4.95
CA LEU A 27 1.33 25.03 5.58
C LEU A 27 0.97 23.93 4.60
N ARG A 28 -0.10 24.09 3.80
CA ARG A 28 -0.49 23.14 2.75
C ARG A 28 0.60 23.00 1.69
N GLY A 29 1.22 24.11 1.28
CA GLY A 29 2.34 24.08 0.34
C GLY A 29 3.53 23.29 0.88
N ALA A 30 3.99 23.61 2.10
CA ALA A 30 5.10 22.91 2.74
C ALA A 30 4.79 21.42 2.99
N TRP A 31 3.56 21.12 3.42
CA TRP A 31 3.10 19.75 3.62
C TRP A 31 3.06 18.95 2.31
N SER A 32 2.51 19.53 1.24
CA SER A 32 2.48 18.89 -0.07
C SER A 32 3.90 18.60 -0.59
N GLN A 33 4.84 19.52 -0.39
CA GLN A 33 6.23 19.30 -0.78
C GLN A 33 6.86 18.13 0.00
N LEU A 34 6.65 18.05 1.32
CA LEU A 34 7.12 16.92 2.13
C LEU A 34 6.56 15.58 1.64
N VAL A 35 5.25 15.50 1.38
CA VAL A 35 4.61 14.27 0.90
C VAL A 35 5.16 13.86 -0.47
N CYS A 36 5.45 14.82 -1.34
CA CYS A 36 6.11 14.56 -2.62
C CYS A 36 7.51 13.95 -2.43
N GLU A 37 8.35 14.51 -1.56
CA GLU A 37 9.71 14.01 -1.29
C GLU A 37 9.71 12.62 -0.65
N LEU A 38 8.73 12.31 0.20
CA LEU A 38 8.57 10.98 0.78
C LEU A 38 8.21 9.91 -0.28
N ALA A 39 7.79 10.33 -1.49
CA ALA A 39 7.48 9.47 -2.62
C ALA A 39 6.60 8.26 -2.25
N LEU A 40 5.61 8.46 -1.37
CA LEU A 40 4.84 7.37 -0.77
C LEU A 40 4.06 6.54 -1.80
N GLY A 41 3.83 7.07 -3.01
CA GLY A 41 3.20 6.37 -4.13
C GLY A 41 1.80 5.81 -3.82
N PRO A 42 1.14 5.15 -4.78
CA PRO A 42 -0.09 4.41 -4.51
C PRO A 42 0.16 3.19 -3.64
N ALA A 43 -0.87 2.73 -2.92
CA ALA A 43 -0.79 1.48 -2.15
C ALA A 43 -0.43 0.31 -3.05
N ARG A 44 0.64 -0.42 -2.70
CA ARG A 44 0.96 -1.63 -3.42
C ARG A 44 -0.19 -2.62 -3.26
N PRO A 45 -0.74 -3.11 -4.37
CA PRO A 45 -1.83 -4.07 -4.32
C PRO A 45 -1.40 -5.31 -3.56
N THR A 46 -2.31 -5.89 -2.80
CA THR A 46 -2.07 -7.10 -2.01
C THR A 46 -2.88 -8.29 -2.54
N ARG A 47 -2.47 -9.50 -2.16
CA ARG A 47 -3.19 -10.76 -2.41
C ARG A 47 -3.00 -11.74 -1.25
N LYS A 48 -3.95 -12.66 -1.07
CA LYS A 48 -3.79 -13.80 -0.17
C LYS A 48 -2.86 -14.83 -0.81
N CYS A 49 -1.95 -15.40 -0.02
CA CYS A 49 -1.15 -16.54 -0.45
C CYS A 49 -2.06 -17.76 -0.68
N PRO A 50 -2.01 -18.42 -1.85
CA PRO A 50 -2.82 -19.61 -2.11
C PRO A 50 -2.41 -20.82 -1.27
N HIS A 51 -1.21 -20.81 -0.67
CA HIS A 51 -0.69 -21.93 0.13
C HIS A 51 -0.99 -21.81 1.63
N CYS A 52 -0.97 -20.60 2.19
CA CYS A 52 -1.10 -20.39 3.64
C CYS A 52 -2.13 -19.31 4.04
N GLY A 53 -2.77 -18.64 3.07
CA GLY A 53 -3.82 -17.65 3.31
C GLY A 53 -3.35 -16.28 3.84
N LYS A 54 -2.07 -16.11 4.23
CA LYS A 54 -1.53 -14.83 4.69
C LYS A 54 -1.49 -13.79 3.56
N VAL A 55 -1.72 -12.53 3.89
CA VAL A 55 -1.74 -11.41 2.94
C VAL A 55 -0.32 -10.89 2.72
N GLY A 56 0.05 -10.66 1.46
CA GLY A 56 1.31 -10.06 1.06
C GLY A 56 1.17 -9.25 -0.22
N MET A 57 2.29 -8.71 -0.72
CA MET A 57 2.31 -7.93 -1.97
C MET A 57 1.86 -8.78 -3.17
N ARG A 58 1.08 -8.21 -4.08
CA ARG A 58 0.52 -8.91 -5.24
C ARG A 58 1.58 -9.36 -6.24
N ASP A 59 2.63 -8.58 -6.39
CA ASP A 59 3.77 -8.85 -7.26
C ASP A 59 4.87 -9.70 -6.60
N ALA A 60 4.68 -10.13 -5.35
CA ALA A 60 5.64 -11.01 -4.68
C ALA A 60 5.75 -12.37 -5.39
N THR A 61 6.98 -12.82 -5.67
CA THR A 61 7.29 -14.12 -6.27
C THR A 61 7.46 -15.25 -5.23
N LEU A 62 7.61 -14.89 -3.96
CA LEU A 62 7.73 -15.78 -2.81
C LEU A 62 6.86 -15.31 -1.64
N CYS A 63 6.28 -16.23 -0.89
CA CYS A 63 5.56 -15.90 0.34
C CYS A 63 6.55 -15.68 1.50
N GLY A 64 6.57 -14.48 2.09
CA GLY A 64 7.40 -14.19 3.27
C GLY A 64 7.02 -14.93 4.56
N TYR A 65 5.96 -15.75 4.54
CA TYR A 65 5.50 -16.53 5.70
C TYR A 65 5.79 -18.03 5.54
N CYS A 66 5.34 -18.64 4.45
CA CYS A 66 5.51 -20.08 4.21
C CYS A 66 6.64 -20.40 3.21
N TRP A 67 7.31 -19.38 2.66
CA TRP A 67 8.44 -19.47 1.73
C TRP A 67 8.18 -20.21 0.41
N LYS A 68 6.93 -20.60 0.12
CA LYS A 68 6.55 -21.19 -1.17
C LYS A 68 6.52 -20.13 -2.29
N LYS A 69 6.88 -20.57 -3.50
CA LYS A 69 6.74 -19.78 -4.73
C LYS A 69 5.28 -19.41 -4.96
N LEU A 70 5.06 -18.16 -5.34
CA LEU A 70 3.75 -17.64 -5.72
C LEU A 70 3.68 -17.59 -7.24
N VAL A 71 2.63 -18.18 -7.81
CA VAL A 71 2.36 -18.07 -9.24
C VAL A 71 1.94 -16.61 -9.54
N PRO A 72 2.49 -15.97 -10.59
CA PRO A 72 2.01 -14.67 -11.06
C PRO A 72 0.49 -14.69 -11.24
N ALA A 73 -0.19 -13.59 -10.92
CA ALA A 73 -1.65 -13.55 -10.99
C ALA A 73 -2.17 -13.71 -12.43
N ASP A 74 -1.37 -13.34 -13.42
CA ASP A 74 -1.71 -13.47 -14.84
C ASP A 74 -1.77 -14.94 -15.28
N ASP A 75 -0.84 -15.77 -14.80
CA ASP A 75 -0.82 -17.23 -15.08
C ASP A 75 -1.95 -18.00 -14.35
N ALA A 76 -2.52 -17.42 -13.28
CA ALA A 76 -3.58 -18.08 -12.52
C ALA A 76 -4.93 -18.09 -13.25
N SER A 77 -5.15 -17.15 -14.19
CA SER A 77 -6.38 -17.11 -15.00
C SER A 77 -6.42 -18.24 -16.03
N GLU A 78 -5.27 -18.67 -16.57
CA GLU A 78 -5.20 -19.77 -17.55
C GLU A 78 -5.35 -21.16 -16.91
N LEU A 79 -4.97 -21.32 -15.64
CA LEU A 79 -5.10 -22.58 -14.89
C LEU A 79 -6.53 -22.83 -14.38
N ALA A 80 -7.35 -21.79 -14.23
CA ALA A 80 -8.74 -21.90 -13.77
C ALA A 80 -9.73 -22.26 -14.90
N GLY A 81 -9.37 -22.00 -16.17
CA GLY A 81 -10.23 -22.26 -17.33
C GLY A 81 -10.09 -23.66 -17.96
N GLN A 82 -9.28 -24.54 -17.39
CA GLN A 82 -9.00 -25.89 -17.92
C GLN A 82 -9.58 -27.02 -17.04
N ARG A 83 -10.63 -26.73 -16.26
CA ARG A 83 -11.28 -27.69 -15.36
C ARG A 83 -12.77 -27.80 -15.59
#